data_AF-A0AB74M409-F1
#
_entry.id   AF-A0AB74M409-F1
#
_cell.length_a   1.000
_cell.length_b   1.000
_cell.length_c   1.000
_cell.angle_alpha   90.00
_cell.angle_beta   90.00
_cell.angle_gamma   90.00
#
_symmetry.space_group_name_H-M   'P 1'
#
loop_
_entity.id
_entity.type
_entity.pdbx_description
1 polymer ?
#
loop_
_entity_poly.entity_id
_entity_poly.type
_entity_poly.pdbx_seq_one_letter_code
_entity_poly.pdbx_strand_id
1 'polypeptide(L)'
;MPRRPPLSPDATIADVLPDLEDGEAYLRAVLATMRMCQKHFGDAVVRIGVTAKGGPPSYRIDRPAPDGAEALVLFGAYGGRSHDRFTQVNTAETRWSSRALGMAEMLALHDGFRRPKGGAAD
;
A
#
# COMPACT_ATOMS: atom_id res chain seq x y z
N MET A 1 -0.90 17.69 -18.85
CA MET A 1 -1.49 16.54 -18.14
C MET A 1 -2.38 17.07 -17.01
N PRO A 2 -3.70 16.79 -17.00
CA PRO A 2 -4.57 17.23 -15.91
C PRO A 2 -4.13 16.58 -14.59
N ARG A 3 -4.11 17.37 -13.51
CA ARG A 3 -3.77 16.90 -12.16
C ARG A 3 -4.93 16.05 -11.65
N ARG A 4 -4.67 14.78 -11.31
CA ARG A 4 -5.66 13.94 -10.64
C ARG A 4 -6.05 14.56 -9.28
N PRO A 5 -7.33 14.55 -8.90
CA PRO A 5 -7.74 14.98 -7.57
C PRO A 5 -7.07 14.11 -6.50
N PRO A 6 -6.84 14.65 -5.29
CA PRO A 6 -6.33 13.86 -4.17
C PRO A 6 -7.22 12.64 -3.89
N LEU A 7 -6.62 11.57 -3.40
CA LEU A 7 -7.37 10.37 -3.03
C LEU A 7 -8.22 10.63 -1.78
N SER A 8 -9.28 9.84 -1.60
CA SER A 8 -10.07 9.87 -0.38
C SER A 8 -9.18 9.66 0.85
N PRO A 9 -9.44 10.33 2.00
CA PRO A 9 -8.67 10.12 3.22
C PRO A 9 -8.64 8.66 3.71
N ASP A 10 -9.60 7.85 3.32
CA ASP A 10 -9.71 6.42 3.65
C ASP A 10 -9.37 5.49 2.48
N ALA A 11 -8.79 6.02 1.40
CA ALA A 11 -8.40 5.23 0.23
C ALA A 11 -7.38 4.15 0.59
N THR A 12 -7.45 3.05 -0.14
CA THR A 12 -6.61 1.88 -0.03
C THR A 12 -5.92 1.58 -1.36
N ILE A 13 -5.01 0.60 -1.35
CA ILE A 13 -4.37 0.12 -2.58
C ILE A 13 -5.41 -0.35 -3.62
N ALA A 14 -6.52 -0.95 -3.17
CA ALA A 14 -7.59 -1.40 -4.05
C ALA A 14 -8.18 -0.27 -4.91
N ASP A 15 -8.26 0.94 -4.36
CA ASP A 15 -8.87 2.09 -5.03
C ASP A 15 -7.98 2.69 -6.12
N VAL A 16 -6.67 2.49 -6.04
CA VAL A 16 -5.70 3.05 -7.00
C VAL A 16 -5.22 2.04 -8.03
N LEU A 17 -5.21 0.75 -7.69
CA LEU A 17 -4.67 -0.33 -8.53
C LEU A 17 -5.20 -0.32 -9.99
N PRO A 18 -6.51 -0.14 -10.25
CA PRO A 18 -7.03 -0.18 -11.62
C PRO A 18 -6.48 0.92 -12.54
N ASP A 19 -5.93 1.98 -11.95
CA ASP A 19 -5.42 3.14 -12.66
C ASP A 19 -3.90 3.18 -12.79
N LEU A 20 -3.19 2.23 -12.17
CA LEU A 20 -1.75 2.14 -12.27
C LEU A 20 -1.37 1.40 -13.55
N GLU A 21 -0.50 2.03 -14.34
CA GLU A 21 0.09 1.44 -15.56
C GLU A 21 0.68 0.06 -15.28
N ASP A 22 1.46 -0.06 -14.19
CA ASP A 22 2.06 -1.31 -13.72
C ASP A 22 1.52 -1.74 -12.35
N GLY A 23 0.19 -1.84 -12.21
CA GLY A 23 -0.48 -2.20 -10.96
C GLY A 23 0.01 -3.51 -10.32
N GLU A 24 0.28 -4.54 -11.13
CA GLU A 24 0.79 -5.82 -10.61
C GLU A 24 2.20 -5.68 -10.02
N ALA A 25 3.09 -4.95 -10.70
CA ALA A 25 4.47 -4.74 -10.24
C ALA A 25 4.48 -3.96 -8.93
N TYR A 26 3.67 -2.90 -8.85
CA TYR A 26 3.47 -2.13 -7.62
C TYR A 26 3.00 -3.02 -6.47
N LEU A 27 1.98 -3.86 -6.71
CA LEU A 27 1.42 -4.74 -5.71
C LEU A 27 2.43 -5.80 -5.23
N ARG A 28 3.21 -6.38 -6.14
CA ARG A 28 4.28 -7.33 -5.81
C ARG A 28 5.35 -6.70 -4.93
N ALA A 29 5.77 -5.48 -5.23
CA ALA A 29 6.77 -4.77 -4.44
C ALA A 29 6.26 -4.45 -3.02
N VAL A 30 5.00 -4.00 -2.88
CA VAL A 30 4.39 -3.80 -1.56
C VAL A 30 4.31 -5.11 -0.78
N LEU A 31 3.83 -6.19 -1.39
CA LEU A 31 3.74 -7.51 -0.77
C LEU A 31 5.11 -8.04 -0.33
N ALA A 32 6.16 -7.85 -1.13
CA ALA A 32 7.51 -8.24 -0.76
C ALA A 32 7.96 -7.56 0.54
N THR A 33 7.70 -6.25 0.66
CA THR A 33 8.03 -5.47 1.86
C THR A 33 7.17 -5.86 3.06
N MET A 34 5.87 -6.13 2.86
CA MET A 34 5.00 -6.60 3.94
C MET A 34 5.43 -7.98 4.44
N ARG A 35 5.85 -8.90 3.56
CA ARG A 35 6.38 -10.22 3.94
C ARG A 35 7.67 -10.10 4.76
N MET A 36 8.54 -9.16 4.41
CA MET A 36 9.73 -8.86 5.22
C MET A 36 9.32 -8.41 6.63
N CYS A 37 8.40 -7.45 6.73
CA CYS A 37 7.86 -7.00 8.01
C CYS A 37 7.27 -8.19 8.80
N GLN A 38 6.46 -9.01 8.14
CA GLN A 38 5.76 -10.12 8.77
C GLN A 38 6.70 -11.16 9.35
N LYS A 39 7.74 -11.52 8.59
CA LYS A 39 8.77 -12.47 9.03
C LYS A 39 9.48 -12.03 10.30
N HIS A 40 9.65 -10.72 10.51
CA HIS A 40 10.41 -10.19 11.65
C HIS A 40 9.52 -9.79 12.84
N PHE A 41 8.26 -9.42 12.59
CA PHE A 41 7.44 -8.75 13.61
C PHE A 41 5.99 -9.26 13.74
N GLY A 42 5.59 -10.29 13.01
CA GLY A 42 4.22 -10.81 13.07
C GLY A 42 3.30 -10.09 12.08
N ASP A 43 2.14 -9.58 12.50
CA ASP A 43 1.23 -8.96 11.53
C ASP A 43 1.82 -7.73 10.83
N ALA A 44 1.34 -7.45 9.63
CA ALA A 44 1.75 -6.29 8.85
C ALA A 44 0.52 -5.70 8.15
N VAL A 45 0.40 -4.38 8.22
CA VAL A 45 -0.66 -3.63 7.53
C VAL A 45 -0.07 -2.52 6.69
N VAL A 46 -0.69 -2.21 5.56
CA VAL A 46 -0.24 -1.18 4.63
C VAL A 46 -1.25 -0.05 4.51
N ARG A 47 -0.74 1.18 4.40
CA ARG A 47 -1.50 2.41 4.11
C ARG A 47 -0.86 3.14 2.94
N ILE A 48 -1.64 3.95 2.22
CA ILE A 48 -1.13 4.73 1.08
C ILE A 48 -1.11 6.23 1.38
N GLY A 49 -0.24 6.96 0.69
CA GLY A 49 -0.25 8.42 0.66
C GLY A 49 -1.43 8.92 -0.16
N VAL A 50 -2.28 9.76 0.43
CA VAL A 50 -3.53 10.24 -0.19
C VAL A 50 -3.38 11.60 -0.88
N THR A 51 -2.20 12.21 -0.80
CA THR A 51 -1.87 13.49 -1.46
C THR A 51 -1.55 13.35 -2.95
N ALA A 52 -1.49 12.13 -3.50
CA ALA A 52 -0.90 11.88 -4.81
C ALA A 52 -1.61 12.59 -5.97
N LYS A 53 -0.80 13.27 -6.78
CA LYS A 53 -1.05 13.68 -8.18
C LYS A 53 -0.19 12.79 -9.08
N GLY A 54 -0.84 11.99 -9.95
CA GLY A 54 -0.24 11.39 -11.16
C GLY A 54 0.86 10.33 -10.97
N GLY A 55 0.51 9.13 -10.49
CA GLY A 55 1.40 7.95 -10.44
C GLY A 55 1.07 7.00 -9.28
N PRO A 56 1.83 5.90 -9.11
CA PRO A 56 1.68 5.01 -7.96
C PRO A 56 1.87 5.76 -6.64
N PRO A 57 0.95 5.66 -5.67
CA PRO A 57 1.08 6.39 -4.43
C PRO A 57 2.19 5.80 -3.55
N SER A 58 2.85 6.66 -2.78
CA SER A 58 3.70 6.22 -1.67
C SER A 58 2.91 5.34 -0.71
N TYR A 59 3.60 4.44 -0.02
CA TYR A 59 2.96 3.53 0.93
C TYR A 59 3.80 3.42 2.19
N ARG A 60 3.15 3.09 3.30
CA ARG A 60 3.82 2.75 4.55
C ARG A 60 3.30 1.43 5.08
N ILE A 61 4.17 0.73 5.78
CA ILE A 61 3.85 -0.52 6.46
C ILE A 61 4.01 -0.29 7.95
N ASP A 62 2.96 -0.63 8.68
CA ASP A 62 2.92 -0.60 10.13
C ASP A 62 2.87 -2.05 10.66
N ARG A 63 3.44 -2.27 11.84
CA ARG A 63 3.50 -3.55 12.55
C ARG A 63 2.91 -3.41 13.96
N PRO A 64 2.53 -4.51 14.63
CA PRO A 64 2.19 -4.48 16.05
C PRO A 64 3.32 -3.87 16.90
N ALA A 65 2.93 -3.13 17.93
CA ALA A 65 3.86 -2.65 18.94
C ALA A 65 4.53 -3.85 19.66
N PRO A 66 5.83 -3.76 19.98
CA PRO A 66 6.58 -4.86 20.57
C PRO A 66 6.13 -5.24 22.00
N ASP A 67 5.42 -4.34 22.68
CA ASP A 67 4.90 -4.52 24.04
C ASP A 67 3.50 -5.16 24.09
N GLY A 68 2.96 -5.58 22.94
CA GLY A 68 1.62 -6.15 22.85
C GLY A 68 0.51 -5.11 22.99
N ALA A 69 0.83 -3.81 22.97
CA ALA A 69 -0.20 -2.79 22.86
C ALA A 69 -0.92 -2.93 21.51
N GLU A 70 -2.22 -2.62 21.48
CA GLU A 70 -3.02 -2.58 20.24
C GLU A 70 -2.56 -1.48 19.26
N ALA A 71 -1.51 -0.73 19.61
CA ALA A 71 -0.93 0.30 18.78
C ALA A 71 -0.14 -0.30 17.60
N LEU A 72 -0.27 0.34 16.45
CA LEU A 72 0.56 0.06 15.28
C LEU A 72 1.76 1.01 15.27
N VAL A 73 2.96 0.46 15.04
CA VAL A 73 4.21 1.22 14.92
C VAL A 73 4.76 1.11 13.51
N LEU A 74 5.35 2.20 13.02
CA LEU A 74 5.89 2.26 11.67
C LEU A 74 7.05 1.27 11.49
N PHE A 75 6.93 0.37 10.53
CA PHE A 75 8.05 -0.46 10.04
C PHE A 75 8.85 0.28 8.97
N GLY A 76 8.17 0.98 8.06
CA GLY A 76 8.82 1.81 7.04
C GLY A 76 7.81 2.46 6.09
N ALA A 77 8.23 3.56 5.48
CA ALA A 77 7.51 4.23 4.40
C ALA A 77 8.37 4.28 3.14
N TYR A 78 7.73 4.27 1.98
CA TYR A 78 8.37 4.03 0.70
C TYR A 78 7.72 4.85 -0.41
N GLY A 79 8.53 5.26 -1.39
CA GLY A 79 8.05 5.94 -2.60
C GLY A 79 7.25 4.99 -3.47
N GLY A 80 6.12 5.45 -4.02
CA GLY A 80 5.25 4.57 -4.80
C GLY A 80 5.87 4.11 -6.12
N ARG A 81 6.63 4.98 -6.79
CA ARG A 81 7.28 4.68 -8.07
C ARG A 81 8.61 3.95 -7.91
N SER A 82 9.46 4.39 -6.98
CA SER A 82 10.79 3.79 -6.82
C SER A 82 10.82 2.62 -5.84
N HIS A 83 9.81 2.49 -4.96
CA HIS A 83 9.82 1.60 -3.81
C HIS A 83 11.00 1.81 -2.85
N ASP A 84 11.77 2.90 -3.01
CA ASP A 84 12.84 3.28 -2.11
C ASP A 84 12.27 3.77 -0.77
N ARG A 85 13.02 3.51 0.29
CA ARG A 85 12.65 3.93 1.63
C ARG A 85 12.67 5.45 1.75
N PHE A 86 11.62 6.00 2.33
CA PHE A 86 11.50 7.41 2.65
C PHE A 86 12.40 7.81 3.82
N THR A 87 12.84 9.06 3.79
CA THR A 87 13.42 9.71 4.97
C THR A 87 12.36 9.93 6.04
N GLN A 88 12.79 10.25 7.26
CA GLN A 88 11.87 10.62 8.34
C GLN A 88 11.01 11.83 7.97
N VAL A 89 11.59 12.82 7.28
CA VAL A 89 10.88 14.02 6.82
C VAL A 89 9.77 13.66 5.83
N ASN A 90 10.10 12.92 4.78
CA ASN A 90 9.09 12.51 3.78
C ASN A 90 7.98 11.66 4.42
N THR A 91 8.34 10.82 5.39
CA THR A 91 7.39 9.99 6.12
C THR A 91 6.41 10.85 6.93
N ALA A 92 6.89 11.86 7.65
CA ALA A 92 6.08 12.72 8.49
C ALA A 92 5.20 13.69 7.68
N GLU A 93 5.71 14.22 6.56
CA GLU A 93 4.98 15.17 5.72
C GLU A 93 3.96 14.50 4.80
N THR A 94 4.08 13.19 4.56
CA THR A 94 3.10 12.46 3.75
C THR A 94 1.79 12.32 4.51
N ARG A 95 0.69 12.77 3.90
CA ARG A 95 -0.65 12.48 4.40
C ARG A 95 -1.01 11.03 4.08
N TRP A 96 -1.07 10.19 5.11
CA TRP A 96 -1.41 8.77 4.99
C TRP A 96 -2.91 8.54 5.09
N SER A 97 -3.39 7.47 4.44
CA SER A 97 -4.77 7.03 4.56
C SER A 97 -5.11 6.61 5.99
N SER A 98 -6.38 6.72 6.37
CA SER A 98 -6.89 6.23 7.66
C SER A 98 -7.07 4.71 7.65
N ARG A 99 -7.58 4.15 6.54
CA ARG A 99 -7.71 2.71 6.35
C ARG A 99 -6.38 2.07 6.00
N ALA A 100 -6.21 0.86 6.50
CA ALA A 100 -5.09 -0.02 6.21
C ALA A 100 -5.61 -1.36 5.66
N LEU A 101 -4.78 -2.05 4.88
CA LEU A 101 -5.04 -3.43 4.45
C LEU A 101 -4.01 -4.38 5.07
N GLY A 102 -4.48 -5.52 5.55
CA GLY A 102 -3.63 -6.60 6.07
C GLY A 102 -3.09 -7.51 4.96
N MET A 103 -2.23 -8.45 5.36
CA MET A 103 -1.63 -9.44 4.44
C MET A 103 -2.68 -10.25 3.67
N ALA A 104 -3.75 -10.72 4.31
CA ALA A 104 -4.78 -11.52 3.65
C ALA A 104 -5.51 -10.74 2.54
N GLU A 105 -5.89 -9.49 2.82
CA GLU A 105 -6.54 -8.61 1.84
C GLU A 105 -5.61 -8.30 0.67
N MET A 106 -4.32 -8.07 0.95
CA MET A 106 -3.31 -7.80 -0.07
C MET A 106 -3.03 -9.01 -0.98
N LEU A 107 -3.05 -10.22 -0.43
CA LEU A 107 -2.95 -11.46 -1.22
C LEU A 107 -4.20 -11.67 -2.08
N ALA A 108 -5.39 -11.45 -1.52
CA ALA A 108 -6.64 -11.53 -2.28
C ALA A 108 -6.68 -10.53 -3.44
N LEU A 109 -6.19 -9.30 -3.23
CA LEU A 109 -6.02 -8.30 -4.29
C LEU A 109 -5.08 -8.80 -5.40
N HIS A 110 -3.96 -9.40 -5.03
CA HIS A 110 -2.97 -9.89 -6.00
C HIS A 110 -3.50 -11.07 -6.82
N ASP A 111 -4.22 -11.99 -6.18
CA ASP A 111 -4.85 -13.13 -6.86
C ASP A 111 -5.98 -12.68 -7.79
N GLY A 112 -6.77 -11.69 -7.36
CA GLY A 112 -7.80 -11.06 -8.18
C GLY A 112 -7.22 -10.34 -9.40
N PHE A 113 -6.05 -9.71 -9.27
CA PHE A 113 -5.37 -9.03 -10.37
C PHE A 113 -4.81 -10.00 -11.42
N ARG A 114 -4.39 -11.21 -11.01
CA ARG A 114 -3.92 -12.27 -11.94
C ARG A 114 -5.04 -12.94 -12.73
N ARG A 115 -6.28 -12.91 -12.24
CA ARG A 115 -7.42 -13.44 -13.01
C ARG A 115 -7.75 -12.43 -14.11
N PRO A 116 -7.70 -12.83 -15.41
CA PRO A 116 -8.11 -11.93 -16.47
C PRO A 116 -9.57 -11.50 -16.23
N LYS A 117 -9.85 -10.21 -16.43
CA LYS A 117 -11.21 -9.64 -16.44
C LYS A 117 -11.96 -10.11 -17.70
N GLY A 118 -12.15 -11.42 -17.80
CA GLY A 118 -12.71 -12.14 -18.96
C GLY A 118 -13.47 -13.40 -18.57
N GLY A 119 -13.90 -13.52 -17.31
CA GLY A 119 -14.90 -14.50 -16.88
C GLY A 119 -16.32 -13.95 -17.01
N ALA A 120 -16.64 -13.36 -18.16
CA ALA A 120 -18.02 -13.29 -18.64
C ALA A 120 -18.08 -14.35 -19.75
N ALA A 121 -18.54 -15.53 -19.38
CA ALA A 121 -19.03 -16.53 -20.31
C ALA A 121 -20.40 -16.96 -19.77
N ASP A 122 -21.39 -16.88 -20.64
CA ASP A 122 -22.83 -17.20 -20.54
C ASP A 122 -23.30 -18.05 -19.35
#